data_AF-A0A9D7N917-F1
#
_entry.id   AF-A0A9D7N917-F1
#
_cell.length_a   1.000
_cell.length_b   1.000
_cell.length_c   1.000
_cell.angle_alpha   90.00
_cell.angle_beta   90.00
_cell.angle_gamma   90.00
#
_symmetry.space_group_name_H-M   'P 1'
#
loop_
_entity.id
_entity.type
_entity.pdbx_description
1 polymer ?
#
loop_
_entity_poly.entity_id
_entity_poly.type
_entity_poly.pdbx_seq_one_letter_code
_entity_poly.pdbx_strand_id
1 'polypeptide(L)'
;MRRVFPLERYTALYDGRLLHAYDSAYQRYLGGEGPTQRWERLDMNGKRLVPRVFVNRLEAGVTGSGVRIGFRDIARGTDERTLIASAVGPSETCGNTIPILTVDAARLPALLAVLNSFVADFVLRLRAGAHVNWVQAAALVVPRADSIVHRARSARPPLRAARRHALSSPELLSFGAGARTWQVAGGPPGRQTRRRDATAEIDAEVATRTASVPEFAYVLSTFPLLDRDQPALPGDAFVTDGGPRSRTGTRGVDWDETEDGIVELSPRSFVTRDLALFTYMKRKSFPIPDDLERFYRDQVGLDPRGAQSRFPHRQRPGSRGSRPGSGEGRRRGVCAERSRRRGRR
;
A
#
# COMPACT_ATOMS: atom_id res chain seq x y z
N MET A 1 -1.00 42.96 10.11
CA MET A 1 0.48 43.03 10.27
C MET A 1 1.10 42.31 9.07
N ARG A 2 1.68 43.03 8.10
CA ARG A 2 2.32 42.38 6.92
C ARG A 2 3.67 41.81 7.35
N ARG A 3 3.74 40.49 7.61
CA ARG A 3 4.97 39.76 7.96
C ARG A 3 5.77 39.39 6.70
N VAL A 4 6.12 40.39 5.90
CA VAL A 4 7.16 40.21 4.89
C VAL A 4 8.45 40.70 5.52
N PHE A 5 9.42 39.81 5.67
CA PHE A 5 10.75 40.12 6.19
C PHE A 5 11.66 40.35 4.99
N PRO A 6 11.98 41.60 4.64
CA PRO A 6 12.84 41.90 3.50
C PRO A 6 14.23 41.28 3.73
N LEU A 7 14.89 40.86 2.65
CA LEU A 7 16.25 40.26 2.65
C LEU A 7 16.37 38.88 3.31
N GLU A 8 15.32 38.39 3.96
CA GLU A 8 15.32 37.07 4.56
C GLU A 8 15.00 35.95 3.55
N ARG A 9 15.51 34.75 3.84
CA ARG A 9 15.26 33.56 3.01
C ARG A 9 13.92 32.93 3.34
N TYR A 10 13.05 32.87 2.34
CA TYR A 10 11.81 32.11 2.39
C TYR A 10 12.05 30.68 1.88
N THR A 11 11.49 29.71 2.59
CA THR A 11 11.62 28.28 2.30
C THR A 11 10.25 27.66 2.07
N ALA A 12 10.22 26.52 1.40
CA ALA A 12 8.99 25.80 1.14
C ALA A 12 8.28 25.42 2.45
N LEU A 13 6.96 25.64 2.50
CA LEU A 13 6.10 25.00 3.49
C LEU A 13 5.62 23.65 2.95
N TYR A 14 6.05 22.58 3.60
CA TYR A 14 5.63 21.22 3.28
C TYR A 14 4.16 21.00 3.63
N ASP A 15 3.41 20.62 2.60
CA ASP A 15 2.03 20.14 2.68
C ASP A 15 2.01 18.62 2.46
N GLY A 16 1.00 17.93 3.01
CA GLY A 16 0.75 16.52 2.78
C GLY A 16 0.75 16.08 1.31
N ARG A 17 0.40 16.97 0.38
CA ARG A 17 0.43 16.69 -1.07
C ARG A 17 1.84 16.63 -1.67
N LEU A 18 2.81 17.30 -1.05
CA LEU A 18 4.20 17.27 -1.52
C LEU A 18 4.92 15.97 -1.13
N LEU A 19 4.40 15.24 -0.14
CA LEU A 19 5.08 14.10 0.46
C LEU A 19 4.38 12.78 0.08
N HIS A 20 5.16 11.77 -0.26
CA HIS A 20 4.73 10.38 -0.36
C HIS A 20 5.80 9.44 0.20
N ALA A 21 5.52 8.13 0.27
CA ALA A 21 6.42 7.15 0.86
C ALA A 21 7.79 7.18 0.18
N TYR A 22 8.84 7.56 0.92
CA TYR A 22 10.19 7.83 0.41
C TYR A 22 10.30 8.90 -0.70
N ASP A 23 9.33 9.80 -0.83
CA ASP A 23 9.29 10.81 -1.88
C ASP A 23 8.93 12.17 -1.29
N SER A 24 9.92 13.05 -1.19
CA SER A 24 9.78 14.41 -0.64
C SER A 24 9.29 15.43 -1.68
N ALA A 25 9.06 15.01 -2.92
CA ALA A 25 8.61 15.86 -4.03
C ALA A 25 7.62 15.08 -4.89
N TYR A 26 6.56 14.56 -4.26
CA TYR A 26 5.57 13.70 -4.89
C TYR A 26 4.74 14.45 -5.93
N GLN A 27 4.21 15.62 -5.55
CA GLN A 27 3.46 16.51 -6.44
C GLN A 27 4.09 17.90 -6.49
N ARG A 28 3.80 18.63 -7.57
CA ARG A 28 4.00 20.08 -7.65
C ARG A 28 2.67 20.80 -7.61
N TYR A 29 2.68 21.97 -6.99
CA TYR A 29 1.56 22.90 -7.04
C TYR A 29 1.53 23.63 -8.40
N LEU A 30 0.35 23.74 -9.01
CA LEU A 30 0.15 24.44 -10.29
C LEU A 30 -0.63 25.76 -10.16
N GLY A 31 -1.40 25.95 -9.08
CA GLY A 31 -2.24 27.13 -8.89
C GLY A 31 -3.64 26.80 -8.34
N GLY A 32 -4.46 27.82 -8.12
CA GLY A 32 -5.84 27.69 -7.59
C GLY A 32 -5.93 27.85 -6.07
N GLU A 33 -7.13 27.99 -5.53
CA GLU A 33 -7.31 28.25 -4.09
C GLU A 33 -8.38 27.34 -3.49
N GLY A 34 -8.24 27.04 -2.19
CA GLY A 34 -9.17 26.16 -1.48
C GLY A 34 -9.42 24.82 -2.22
N PRO A 35 -10.68 24.46 -2.52
CA PRO A 35 -11.02 23.22 -3.23
C PRO A 35 -10.54 23.16 -4.69
N THR A 36 -10.24 24.30 -5.34
CA THR A 36 -9.87 24.36 -6.77
C THR A 36 -8.36 24.27 -6.99
N GLN A 37 -7.59 23.96 -5.94
CA GLN A 37 -6.15 23.78 -6.04
C GLN A 37 -5.79 22.66 -7.01
N ARG A 38 -4.92 22.99 -7.96
CA ARG A 38 -4.41 22.07 -8.98
C ARG A 38 -3.02 21.60 -8.58
N TRP A 39 -2.84 20.28 -8.61
CA TRP A 39 -1.61 19.60 -8.28
C TRP A 39 -1.29 18.58 -9.35
N GLU A 40 -0.02 18.39 -9.65
CA GLU A 40 0.44 17.44 -10.65
C GLU A 40 1.47 16.49 -10.05
N ARG A 41 1.31 15.20 -10.31
CA ARG A 41 2.27 14.18 -9.88
C ARG A 41 3.56 14.32 -10.69
N LEU A 42 4.69 14.41 -9.99
CA LEU A 42 5.99 14.49 -10.63
C LEU A 42 6.54 13.09 -10.93
N ASP A 43 7.07 12.93 -12.14
CA ASP A 43 7.88 11.77 -12.48
C ASP A 43 9.13 11.68 -11.60
N MET A 44 9.63 10.47 -11.40
CA MET A 44 10.82 10.22 -10.60
C MET A 44 12.07 10.95 -11.12
N ASN A 45 12.19 11.16 -12.43
CA ASN A 45 13.33 11.84 -13.04
C ASN A 45 13.22 13.37 -12.96
N GLY A 46 12.03 13.90 -12.64
CA GLY A 46 11.73 15.33 -12.59
C GLY A 46 11.42 15.85 -11.19
N LYS A 47 11.89 15.15 -10.13
CA LYS A 47 11.63 15.53 -8.75
C LYS A 47 12.18 16.91 -8.44
N ARG A 48 11.27 17.81 -8.05
CA ARG A 48 11.55 19.19 -7.67
C ARG A 48 10.51 19.64 -6.66
N LEU A 49 10.95 20.29 -5.59
CA LEU A 49 10.02 20.84 -4.60
C LEU A 49 9.37 22.11 -5.15
N VAL A 50 8.05 22.06 -5.37
CA VAL A 50 7.24 23.20 -5.84
C VAL A 50 6.04 23.35 -4.91
N PRO A 51 6.19 24.08 -3.79
CA PRO A 51 5.16 24.24 -2.79
C PRO A 51 4.11 25.28 -3.21
N ARG A 52 2.97 25.27 -2.52
CA ARG A 52 1.96 26.34 -2.63
C ARG A 52 2.37 27.60 -1.86
N VAL A 53 3.02 27.41 -0.70
CA VAL A 53 3.32 28.48 0.26
C VAL A 53 4.80 28.47 0.58
N PHE A 54 5.36 29.67 0.67
CA PHE A 54 6.70 29.91 1.17
C PHE A 54 6.62 30.63 2.51
N VAL A 55 7.46 30.25 3.45
CA VAL A 55 7.49 30.80 4.80
C VAL A 55 8.89 31.25 5.18
N ASN A 56 8.97 32.30 5.98
CA ASN A 56 10.23 32.79 6.51
C ASN A 56 10.80 31.77 7.51
N ARG A 57 12.10 31.44 7.38
CA ARG A 57 12.73 30.42 8.22
C ARG A 57 12.78 30.82 9.71
N LEU A 58 13.02 32.09 10.01
CA LEU A 58 13.11 32.62 11.37
C LEU A 58 11.74 32.53 12.05
N GLU A 59 10.68 32.98 11.36
CA GLU A 59 9.31 32.91 11.86
C GLU A 59 8.87 31.46 12.10
N ALA A 60 9.27 30.55 11.22
CA ALA A 60 8.98 29.12 11.34
C ALA A 60 9.79 28.41 12.44
N GLY A 61 10.78 29.06 13.05
CA GLY A 61 11.61 28.46 14.09
C GLY A 61 12.45 27.27 13.61
N VAL A 62 12.75 27.16 12.31
CA VAL A 62 13.50 26.03 11.76
C VAL A 62 14.99 26.20 12.03
N THR A 63 15.47 25.63 13.13
CA THR A 63 16.86 25.73 13.60
C THR A 63 17.72 24.50 13.25
N GLY A 64 17.12 23.45 12.67
CA GLY A 64 17.79 22.18 12.38
C GLY A 64 18.86 22.28 11.28
N SER A 65 19.92 21.48 11.42
CA SER A 65 21.02 21.35 10.46
C SER A 65 21.04 20.00 9.72
N GLY A 66 20.20 19.04 10.11
CA GLY A 66 20.16 17.68 9.57
C GLY A 66 18.88 17.34 8.82
N VAL A 67 18.96 16.32 7.96
CA VAL A 67 17.78 15.70 7.32
C VAL A 67 16.87 15.13 8.41
N ARG A 68 15.57 15.40 8.27
CA ARG A 68 14.52 14.97 9.19
C ARG A 68 13.60 13.97 8.50
N ILE A 69 12.70 13.35 9.23
CA ILE A 69 11.62 12.53 8.66
C ILE A 69 10.31 13.28 8.87
N GLY A 70 9.59 13.53 7.78
CA GLY A 70 8.20 13.97 7.83
C GLY A 70 7.27 12.81 7.52
N PHE A 71 6.15 12.72 8.23
CA PHE A 71 5.07 11.80 7.87
C PHE A 71 3.76 12.55 7.67
N ARG A 72 2.88 12.01 6.82
CA ARG A 72 1.55 12.61 6.58
C ARG A 72 0.61 12.27 7.71
N ASP A 73 -0.17 13.27 8.12
CA ASP A 73 -1.21 13.07 9.12
C ASP A 73 -2.45 12.38 8.55
N ILE A 74 -2.85 12.67 7.31
CA ILE A 74 -4.05 12.06 6.69
C ILE A 74 -3.82 10.57 6.44
N ALA A 75 -4.67 9.73 7.04
CA ALA A 75 -4.68 8.29 6.88
C ALA A 75 -6.11 7.78 6.91
N ARG A 76 -6.68 7.35 5.78
CA ARG A 76 -8.02 6.75 5.76
C ARG A 76 -7.91 5.23 5.91
N GLY A 77 -8.89 4.63 6.60
CA GLY A 77 -8.95 3.18 6.82
C GLY A 77 -9.02 2.32 5.55
N THR A 78 -9.24 2.91 4.37
CA THR A 78 -9.20 2.24 3.07
C THR A 78 -7.99 2.57 2.23
N ASP A 79 -7.16 3.55 2.61
CA ASP A 79 -6.03 4.00 1.79
C ASP A 79 -5.01 2.87 1.58
N GLU A 80 -4.26 2.96 0.48
CA GLU A 80 -3.18 2.04 0.10
C GLU A 80 -2.12 1.90 1.18
N ARG A 81 -1.89 2.97 1.95
CA ARG A 81 -0.93 3.09 3.05
C ARG A 81 -1.58 3.87 4.19
N THR A 82 -1.22 3.56 5.43
CA THR A 82 -1.73 4.25 6.62
C THR A 82 -0.73 5.31 7.09
N LEU A 83 0.56 4.97 7.08
CA LEU A 83 1.66 5.86 7.37
C LEU A 83 2.47 6.08 6.10
N ILE A 84 2.65 7.35 5.77
CA ILE A 84 3.41 7.77 4.61
C ILE A 84 4.50 8.72 5.08
N ALA A 85 5.77 8.28 5.01
CA ALA A 85 6.90 9.03 5.53
C ALA A 85 8.01 9.22 4.48
N SER A 86 8.71 10.34 4.55
CA SER A 86 9.87 10.64 3.70
C SER A 86 10.90 11.47 4.46
N ALA A 87 12.13 11.42 3.96
CA ALA A 87 13.14 12.40 4.34
C ALA A 87 12.67 13.81 3.93
N VAL A 88 12.90 14.79 4.80
CA VAL A 88 12.65 16.21 4.58
C VAL A 88 13.95 16.96 4.89
N GLY A 89 14.26 17.98 4.09
CA GLY A 89 15.50 18.72 4.26
C GLY A 89 15.56 19.50 5.58
N PRO A 90 16.75 19.99 5.96
CA PRO A 90 16.96 20.67 7.23
C PRO A 90 16.35 22.06 7.28
N SER A 91 16.12 22.70 6.13
CA SER A 91 15.78 24.13 6.06
C SER A 91 14.30 24.38 5.75
N GLU A 92 13.60 23.39 5.21
CA GLU A 92 12.21 23.51 4.81
C GLU A 92 11.29 23.45 6.03
N THR A 93 10.23 24.25 6.01
CA THR A 93 9.24 24.24 7.08
C THR A 93 8.18 23.20 6.79
N CYS A 94 7.58 22.61 7.82
CA CYS A 94 6.53 21.60 7.65
C CYS A 94 5.26 22.06 8.35
N GLY A 95 4.13 21.96 7.65
CA GLY A 95 2.83 22.28 8.22
C GLY A 95 2.41 21.26 9.28
N ASN A 96 1.32 21.56 9.98
CA ASN A 96 0.72 20.65 10.97
C ASN A 96 0.33 19.28 10.40
N THR A 97 0.08 19.20 9.10
CA THR A 97 -0.24 17.96 8.37
C THR A 97 0.99 17.11 8.07
N ILE A 98 2.19 17.61 8.36
CA ILE A 98 3.46 16.88 8.24
C ILE A 98 4.21 16.95 9.58
N PRO A 99 3.84 16.13 10.58
CA PRO A 99 4.65 16.02 11.79
C PRO A 99 6.07 15.51 11.49
N ILE A 100 7.05 15.97 12.28
CA ILE A 100 8.48 15.80 12.00
C ILE A 100 9.20 15.06 13.11
N LEU A 101 9.93 14.00 12.74
CA LEU A 101 10.90 13.31 13.59
C LEU A 101 12.33 13.75 13.24
N THR A 102 13.16 13.92 14.25
CA THR A 102 14.61 14.04 14.12
C THR A 102 15.27 12.69 14.41
N VAL A 103 16.28 12.34 13.64
CA VAL A 103 17.03 11.08 13.80
C VAL A 103 18.46 11.30 13.32
N ASP A 104 19.40 10.53 13.86
CA ASP A 104 20.76 10.52 13.34
C ASP A 104 20.80 10.03 11.87
N ALA A 105 21.79 10.51 11.11
CA ALA A 105 21.93 10.13 9.71
C ALA A 105 22.14 8.61 9.53
N ALA A 106 22.69 7.94 10.55
CA ALA A 106 22.95 6.51 10.54
C ALA A 106 21.66 5.67 10.65
N ARG A 107 20.67 6.08 11.45
CA ARG A 107 19.41 5.33 11.62
C ARG A 107 18.30 5.81 10.71
N LEU A 108 18.44 6.97 10.06
CA LEU A 108 17.44 7.52 9.13
C LEU A 108 16.91 6.49 8.10
N PRO A 109 17.75 5.71 7.39
CA PRO A 109 17.24 4.75 6.42
C PRO A 109 16.47 3.59 7.05
N ALA A 110 16.90 3.14 8.23
CA ALA A 110 16.26 2.06 8.96
C ALA A 110 14.90 2.51 9.53
N LEU A 111 14.84 3.72 10.07
CA LEU A 111 13.58 4.27 10.58
C LEU A 111 12.60 4.53 9.44
N LEU A 112 13.04 5.11 8.30
CA LEU A 112 12.19 5.27 7.12
C LEU A 112 11.68 3.92 6.58
N ALA A 113 12.51 2.88 6.62
CA ALA A 113 12.10 1.52 6.26
C ALA A 113 10.96 1.02 7.13
N VAL A 114 11.07 1.19 8.45
CA VAL A 114 10.02 0.77 9.40
C VAL A 114 8.75 1.60 9.22
N LEU A 115 8.86 2.94 9.15
CA LEU A 115 7.71 3.83 9.05
C LEU A 115 6.94 3.66 7.73
N ASN A 116 7.61 3.23 6.66
CA ASN A 116 6.97 2.89 5.39
C ASN A 116 6.91 1.37 5.18
N SER A 117 6.72 0.58 6.23
CA SER A 117 6.48 -0.87 6.10
C SER A 117 5.01 -1.23 6.22
N PHE A 118 4.57 -2.28 5.52
CA PHE A 118 3.20 -2.80 5.67
C PHE A 118 2.87 -3.25 7.09
N VAL A 119 3.87 -3.71 7.86
CA VAL A 119 3.67 -4.12 9.26
C VAL A 119 3.37 -2.91 10.14
N ALA A 120 4.12 -1.81 9.98
CA ALA A 120 3.85 -0.56 10.70
C ALA A 120 2.48 0.02 10.29
N ASP A 121 2.17 -0.01 8.99
CA ASP A 121 0.87 0.38 8.48
C ASP A 121 -0.26 -0.43 9.11
N PHE A 122 -0.13 -1.76 9.19
CA PHE A 122 -1.13 -2.63 9.79
C PHE A 122 -1.39 -2.30 11.25
N VAL A 123 -0.33 -2.17 12.06
CA VAL A 123 -0.46 -1.82 13.49
C VAL A 123 -1.13 -0.45 13.66
N LEU A 124 -0.75 0.54 12.83
CA LEU A 124 -1.38 1.85 12.87
C LEU A 124 -2.83 1.81 12.38
N ARG A 125 -3.15 1.03 11.35
CA ARG A 125 -4.51 0.92 10.80
C ARG A 125 -5.51 0.42 11.85
N LEU A 126 -5.06 -0.43 12.77
CA LEU A 126 -5.88 -0.89 13.90
C LEU A 126 -6.16 0.19 14.95
N ARG A 127 -5.40 1.29 14.95
CA ARG A 127 -5.44 2.35 15.98
C ARG A 127 -5.79 3.74 15.43
N ALA A 128 -5.61 3.95 14.13
CA ALA A 128 -5.78 5.22 13.46
C ALA A 128 -7.19 5.32 12.87
N GLY A 129 -7.82 6.48 13.08
CA GLY A 129 -9.08 6.84 12.43
C GLY A 129 -8.81 7.43 11.04
N ALA A 130 -9.04 8.74 10.92
CA ALA A 130 -8.73 9.51 9.70
C ALA A 130 -7.34 10.19 9.73
N HIS A 131 -6.69 10.19 10.90
CA HIS A 131 -5.40 10.84 11.11
C HIS A 131 -4.44 9.94 11.88
N VAL A 132 -3.16 9.99 11.49
CA VAL A 132 -2.00 9.52 12.23
C VAL A 132 -1.26 10.74 12.79
N ASN A 133 -1.33 10.91 14.11
CA ASN A 133 -0.61 11.93 14.86
C ASN A 133 0.47 11.29 15.74
N TRP A 134 1.14 12.12 16.54
CA TRP A 134 2.21 11.66 17.43
C TRP A 134 1.79 10.64 18.47
N VAL A 135 0.55 10.66 18.96
CA VAL A 135 0.06 9.67 19.93
C VAL A 135 0.10 8.27 19.31
N GLN A 136 -0.31 8.15 18.04
CA GLN A 136 -0.28 6.87 17.34
C GLN A 136 1.14 6.52 16.87
N ALA A 137 1.85 7.47 16.27
CA ALA A 137 3.20 7.25 15.74
C ALA A 137 4.22 6.91 16.84
N ALA A 138 4.17 7.56 18.01
CA ALA A 138 5.07 7.27 19.12
C ALA A 138 4.76 5.93 19.80
N ALA A 139 3.52 5.43 19.68
CA ALA A 139 3.10 4.14 20.22
C ALA A 139 3.42 2.95 19.29
N LEU A 140 4.06 3.20 18.13
CA LEU A 140 4.55 2.14 17.25
C LEU A 140 5.68 1.36 17.92
N VAL A 141 5.49 0.04 18.00
CA VAL A 141 6.57 -0.86 18.39
C VAL A 141 7.47 -1.06 17.18
N VAL A 142 8.70 -0.53 17.27
CA VAL A 142 9.69 -0.63 16.19
C VAL A 142 10.82 -1.59 16.57
N PRO A 143 11.33 -2.41 15.63
CA PRO A 143 12.51 -3.23 15.91
C PRO A 143 13.70 -2.37 16.32
N ARG A 144 14.53 -2.88 17.25
CA ARG A 144 15.74 -2.15 17.70
C ARG A 144 16.60 -1.76 16.50
N ALA A 145 17.12 -0.53 16.50
CA ALA A 145 17.92 -0.01 15.40
C ALA A 145 19.05 -0.98 15.02
N ASP A 146 19.78 -1.52 16.00
CA ASP A 146 20.87 -2.47 15.76
C ASP A 146 20.41 -3.80 15.16
N SER A 147 19.17 -4.24 15.39
CA SER A 147 18.65 -5.43 14.71
C SER A 147 18.54 -5.19 13.19
N ILE A 148 18.37 -3.94 12.77
CA ILE A 148 18.31 -3.49 11.37
C ILE A 148 19.69 -3.03 10.88
N VAL A 149 20.48 -2.36 11.73
CA VAL A 149 21.74 -1.66 11.42
C VAL A 149 23.01 -2.48 11.71
N HIS A 150 23.05 -3.36 12.72
CA HIS A 150 24.26 -4.12 13.11
C HIS A 150 24.65 -5.20 12.07
N ARG A 151 23.71 -5.65 11.23
CA ARG A 151 24.00 -6.41 10.00
C ARG A 151 24.21 -5.53 8.76
N ALA A 152 24.26 -4.21 8.94
CA ALA A 152 24.38 -3.18 7.91
C ALA A 152 25.71 -2.41 7.92
N ARG A 153 26.73 -2.84 8.70
CA ARG A 153 28.12 -2.33 8.53
C ARG A 153 28.63 -2.59 7.10
N SER A 154 28.06 -3.58 6.41
CA SER A 154 27.98 -3.67 4.95
C SER A 154 26.52 -3.43 4.53
N ALA A 155 26.09 -2.18 4.40
CA ALA A 155 24.67 -1.84 4.22
C ALA A 155 24.02 -2.71 3.13
N ARG A 156 23.09 -3.58 3.54
CA ARG A 156 22.39 -4.50 2.63
C ARG A 156 21.69 -3.68 1.53
N PRO A 157 21.48 -4.25 0.33
CA PRO A 157 20.78 -3.58 -0.76
C PRO A 157 19.46 -2.86 -0.36
N PRO A 158 18.61 -3.40 0.53
CA PRO A 158 17.34 -2.75 0.90
C PRO A 158 17.51 -1.42 1.64
N LEU A 159 18.42 -1.32 2.63
CA LEU A 159 18.64 -0.05 3.36
C LEU A 159 19.36 0.99 2.50
N ARG A 160 20.22 0.54 1.58
CA ARG A 160 20.78 1.42 0.55
C ARG A 160 19.69 1.93 -0.39
N ALA A 161 18.74 1.07 -0.76
CA ALA A 161 17.60 1.46 -1.60
C ALA A 161 16.68 2.44 -0.85
N ALA A 162 16.33 2.18 0.42
CA ALA A 162 15.54 3.09 1.25
C ALA A 162 16.17 4.49 1.32
N ARG A 163 17.48 4.55 1.59
CA ARG A 163 18.25 5.80 1.58
C ARG A 163 18.22 6.49 0.22
N ARG A 164 18.42 5.74 -0.88
CA ARG A 164 18.41 6.29 -2.25
C ARG A 164 17.04 6.82 -2.65
N HIS A 165 15.96 6.15 -2.25
CA HIS A 165 14.60 6.60 -2.53
C HIS A 165 14.30 7.88 -1.74
N ALA A 166 14.60 7.86 -0.44
CA ALA A 166 14.38 9.00 0.45
C ALA A 166 15.14 10.27 0.00
N LEU A 167 16.37 10.12 -0.52
CA LEU A 167 17.21 11.23 -0.97
C LEU A 167 17.13 11.41 -2.49
N SER A 168 15.91 11.61 -3.02
CA SER A 168 15.68 11.69 -4.47
C SER A 168 15.46 13.11 -5.01
N SER A 169 15.18 14.10 -4.16
CA SER A 169 15.06 15.50 -4.58
C SER A 169 16.41 16.23 -4.53
N PRO A 170 16.66 17.23 -5.40
CA PRO A 170 17.92 17.98 -5.42
C PRO A 170 18.31 18.58 -4.06
N GLU A 171 17.32 19.04 -3.30
CA GLU A 171 17.50 19.66 -1.98
C GLU A 171 18.01 18.64 -0.95
N LEU A 172 17.68 17.36 -1.10
CA LEU A 172 18.14 16.28 -0.23
C LEU A 172 19.45 15.65 -0.69
N LEU A 173 19.73 15.68 -1.99
CA LEU A 173 20.97 15.12 -2.57
C LEU A 173 22.22 15.83 -2.05
N SER A 174 22.15 17.14 -1.79
CA SER A 174 23.24 17.93 -1.21
C SER A 174 23.65 17.47 0.20
N PHE A 175 22.78 16.73 0.90
CA PHE A 175 23.05 16.19 2.24
C PHE A 175 23.47 14.71 2.23
N GLY A 176 23.49 14.06 1.06
CA GLY A 176 23.85 12.67 0.90
C GLY A 176 25.34 12.46 0.59
N ALA A 177 26.22 12.40 1.59
CA ALA A 177 27.58 11.89 1.37
C ALA A 177 27.51 10.43 0.86
N GLY A 178 27.78 10.22 -0.42
CA GLY A 178 27.67 8.92 -1.11
C GLY A 178 26.43 8.75 -1.99
N ALA A 179 25.56 9.75 -2.11
CA ALA A 179 24.59 9.83 -3.21
C ALA A 179 25.35 10.21 -4.49
N ARG A 180 26.16 9.29 -5.03
CA ARG A 180 26.58 9.37 -6.43
C ARG A 180 25.31 9.55 -7.23
N THR A 181 25.22 10.72 -7.84
CA THR A 181 24.12 11.24 -8.63
C THR A 181 23.44 10.14 -9.43
N TRP A 182 22.24 9.73 -9.01
CA TRP A 182 21.25 9.28 -9.99
C TRP A 182 20.85 10.56 -10.71
N GLN A 183 21.60 10.90 -11.76
CA GLN A 183 21.46 12.17 -12.47
C GLN A 183 20.00 12.40 -12.87
N VAL A 184 19.59 13.64 -12.60
CA VAL A 184 18.43 14.34 -13.13
C VAL A 184 18.45 14.22 -14.65
N ALA A 185 17.29 13.90 -15.23
CA ALA A 185 17.02 13.66 -16.66
C ALA A 185 17.70 12.41 -17.27
N GLY A 186 16.89 11.43 -17.69
CA GLY A 186 17.36 10.27 -18.49
C GLY A 186 17.66 8.98 -17.73
N GLY A 187 17.14 8.80 -16.51
CA GLY A 187 17.28 7.52 -15.79
C GLY A 187 16.80 6.32 -16.63
N PRO A 188 17.44 5.14 -16.52
CA PRO A 188 17.13 4.00 -17.38
C PRO A 188 15.64 3.61 -17.29
N PRO A 189 15.04 3.14 -18.39
CA PRO A 189 13.65 2.67 -18.40
C PRO A 189 13.40 1.63 -17.29
N GLY A 190 12.19 1.62 -16.72
CA GLY A 190 11.81 0.70 -15.64
C GLY A 190 12.14 1.16 -14.23
N ARG A 191 12.44 2.46 -14.01
CA ARG A 191 12.73 3.02 -12.68
C ARG A 191 11.61 2.80 -11.65
N GLN A 192 10.35 2.85 -12.11
CA GLN A 192 9.20 2.57 -11.25
C GLN A 192 9.14 1.10 -10.82
N THR A 193 9.43 0.17 -11.73
CA THR A 193 9.53 -1.27 -11.42
C THR A 193 10.65 -1.53 -10.42
N ARG A 194 11.84 -0.96 -10.65
CA ARG A 194 12.97 -1.06 -9.71
C ARG A 194 12.65 -0.50 -8.32
N ARG A 195 11.86 0.59 -8.25
CA ARG A 195 11.39 1.15 -6.98
C ARG A 195 10.41 0.21 -6.29
N ARG A 196 9.50 -0.41 -7.03
CA ARG A 196 8.54 -1.38 -6.50
C ARG A 196 9.27 -2.60 -5.92
N ASP A 197 10.21 -3.15 -6.66
CA ASP A 197 11.02 -4.31 -6.23
C ASP A 197 11.88 -3.94 -4.99
N ALA A 198 12.49 -2.76 -4.99
CA ALA A 198 13.23 -2.27 -3.83
C ALA A 198 12.34 -2.06 -2.61
N THR A 199 11.10 -1.58 -2.79
CA THR A 199 10.13 -1.40 -1.70
C THR A 199 9.73 -2.75 -1.13
N ALA A 200 9.42 -3.74 -1.99
CA ALA A 200 9.13 -5.10 -1.55
C ALA A 200 10.29 -5.74 -0.77
N GLU A 201 11.54 -5.49 -1.19
CA GLU A 201 12.74 -5.92 -0.46
C GLU A 201 12.90 -5.25 0.92
N ILE A 202 12.53 -3.97 1.02
CA ILE A 202 12.53 -3.25 2.29
C ILE A 202 11.45 -3.80 3.21
N ASP A 203 10.22 -3.99 2.70
CA ASP A 203 9.12 -4.58 3.45
C ASP A 203 9.49 -5.98 3.96
N ALA A 204 10.09 -6.82 3.12
CA ALA A 204 10.56 -8.15 3.51
C ALA A 204 11.65 -8.11 4.61
N GLU A 205 12.55 -7.13 4.59
CA GLU A 205 13.55 -6.95 5.64
C GLU A 205 12.91 -6.54 6.98
N VAL A 206 11.90 -5.68 6.96
CA VAL A 206 11.16 -5.30 8.17
C VAL A 206 10.32 -6.48 8.68
N ALA A 207 9.60 -7.16 7.79
CA ALA A 207 8.79 -8.34 8.10
C ALA A 207 9.62 -9.46 8.75
N THR A 208 10.86 -9.66 8.30
CA THR A 208 11.80 -10.66 8.87
C THR A 208 11.95 -10.58 10.38
N ARG A 209 11.75 -9.39 10.97
CA ARG A 209 11.94 -9.08 12.38
C ARG A 209 10.63 -8.94 13.16
N THR A 210 9.49 -9.02 12.49
CA THR A 210 8.21 -8.58 13.04
C THR A 210 7.06 -9.56 12.80
N ALA A 211 7.14 -10.41 11.78
CA ALA A 211 6.07 -11.35 11.42
C ALA A 211 6.63 -12.63 10.79
N SER A 212 5.95 -13.75 10.95
CA SER A 212 6.11 -14.96 10.13
C SER A 212 5.55 -14.76 8.72
N VAL A 213 5.78 -15.72 7.81
CA VAL A 213 5.24 -15.65 6.45
C VAL A 213 3.70 -15.63 6.43
N PRO A 214 2.98 -16.49 7.18
CA PRO A 214 1.53 -16.41 7.26
C PRO A 214 1.02 -15.10 7.87
N GLU A 215 1.64 -14.59 8.94
CA GLU A 215 1.27 -13.30 9.54
C GLU A 215 1.49 -12.14 8.58
N PHE A 216 2.57 -12.15 7.80
CA PHE A 216 2.80 -11.11 6.79
C PHE A 216 1.78 -11.19 5.64
N ALA A 217 1.39 -12.40 5.25
CA ALA A 217 0.32 -12.59 4.26
C ALA A 217 -1.03 -12.06 4.79
N TYR A 218 -1.35 -12.30 6.06
CA TYR A 218 -2.50 -11.71 6.74
C TYR A 218 -2.41 -10.17 6.73
N VAL A 219 -1.28 -9.60 7.12
CA VAL A 219 -1.04 -8.15 7.09
C VAL A 219 -1.39 -7.57 5.71
N LEU A 220 -0.84 -8.15 4.64
CA LEU A 220 -1.04 -7.68 3.28
C LEU A 220 -2.50 -7.77 2.79
N SER A 221 -3.28 -8.75 3.28
CA SER A 221 -4.69 -8.91 2.91
C SER A 221 -5.57 -7.77 3.44
N THR A 222 -5.11 -7.06 4.47
CA THR A 222 -5.84 -5.94 5.08
C THR A 222 -5.81 -4.64 4.27
N PHE A 223 -5.06 -4.60 3.16
CA PHE A 223 -4.94 -3.44 2.27
C PHE A 223 -5.74 -3.65 0.98
N PRO A 224 -7.05 -3.33 0.96
CA PRO A 224 -7.91 -3.58 -0.21
C PRO A 224 -7.58 -2.69 -1.40
N LEU A 225 -7.08 -1.48 -1.15
CA LEU A 225 -6.78 -0.53 -2.22
C LEU A 225 -5.35 -0.59 -2.72
N LEU A 226 -4.47 -1.42 -2.15
CA LEU A 226 -3.03 -1.43 -2.44
C LEU A 226 -2.69 -1.43 -3.94
N ASP A 227 -3.45 -2.19 -4.71
CA ASP A 227 -3.22 -2.40 -6.14
C ASP A 227 -4.28 -1.72 -7.03
N ARG A 228 -5.01 -0.72 -6.49
CA ARG A 228 -6.08 -0.01 -7.21
C ARG A 228 -5.62 0.56 -8.55
N ASP A 229 -4.44 1.18 -8.54
CA ASP A 229 -3.94 1.95 -9.68
C ASP A 229 -3.13 1.06 -10.65
N GLN A 230 -3.13 -0.26 -10.46
CA GLN A 230 -2.47 -1.23 -11.33
C GLN A 230 -3.50 -1.91 -12.24
N PRO A 231 -3.17 -2.22 -13.51
CA PRO A 231 -4.05 -2.99 -14.37
C PRO A 231 -4.26 -4.39 -13.81
N ALA A 232 -5.51 -4.87 -13.82
CA ALA A 232 -5.85 -6.24 -13.46
C ALA A 232 -5.26 -7.22 -14.48
N LEU A 233 -4.78 -8.37 -14.01
CA LEU A 233 -4.39 -9.47 -14.89
C LEU A 233 -5.64 -10.26 -15.30
N PRO A 234 -5.64 -10.93 -16.47
CA PRO A 234 -6.76 -11.77 -16.88
C PRO A 234 -7.11 -12.81 -15.82
N GLY A 235 -8.36 -12.79 -15.34
CA GLY A 235 -8.87 -13.74 -14.35
C GLY A 235 -8.67 -13.34 -12.88
N ASP A 236 -7.95 -12.24 -12.60
CA ASP A 236 -7.86 -11.66 -11.24
C ASP A 236 -9.09 -10.79 -10.95
N ALA A 237 -9.82 -11.12 -9.89
CA ALA A 237 -10.94 -10.31 -9.41
C ALA A 237 -10.93 -10.16 -7.88
N PHE A 238 -11.49 -9.06 -7.40
CA PHE A 238 -11.78 -8.81 -5.99
C PHE A 238 -13.22 -9.20 -5.71
N VAL A 239 -13.42 -10.01 -4.67
CA VAL A 239 -14.72 -10.57 -4.28
C VAL A 239 -15.34 -9.69 -3.20
N THR A 240 -16.60 -9.31 -3.35
CA THR A 240 -17.39 -8.62 -2.33
C THR A 240 -18.75 -9.26 -2.15
N ASP A 241 -19.32 -9.12 -0.95
CA ASP A 241 -20.69 -9.56 -0.70
C ASP A 241 -21.68 -8.88 -1.64
N GLY A 242 -22.54 -9.70 -2.24
CA GLY A 242 -23.61 -9.27 -3.12
C GLY A 242 -24.98 -9.65 -2.57
N GLY A 243 -26.01 -9.12 -3.22
CA GLY A 243 -27.41 -9.51 -3.00
C GLY A 243 -28.05 -10.04 -4.29
N PRO A 244 -29.37 -10.31 -4.29
CA PRO A 244 -30.08 -10.73 -5.50
C PRO A 244 -29.89 -9.78 -6.69
N ARG A 245 -29.68 -8.48 -6.43
CA ARG A 245 -29.43 -7.46 -7.46
C ARG A 245 -28.01 -7.51 -8.05
N SER A 246 -27.09 -8.17 -7.37
CA SER A 246 -25.70 -8.36 -7.81
C SER A 246 -25.56 -9.38 -8.94
N ARG A 247 -26.63 -10.13 -9.25
CA ARG A 247 -26.72 -11.03 -10.42
C ARG A 247 -26.84 -10.26 -11.74
N THR A 248 -25.95 -9.29 -11.95
CA THR A 248 -25.92 -8.42 -13.12
C THR A 248 -24.65 -8.70 -13.90
N GLY A 249 -24.79 -9.06 -15.19
CA GLY A 249 -23.67 -9.46 -16.03
C GLY A 249 -23.45 -10.98 -16.06
N THR A 250 -22.21 -11.40 -16.28
CA THR A 250 -21.83 -12.79 -16.55
C THR A 250 -21.41 -13.50 -15.27
N ARG A 251 -22.06 -14.62 -14.95
CA ARG A 251 -21.68 -15.46 -13.81
C ARG A 251 -20.25 -15.99 -13.96
N GLY A 252 -19.47 -15.93 -12.89
CA GLY A 252 -18.05 -16.25 -12.83
C GLY A 252 -17.13 -15.11 -13.26
N VAL A 253 -17.67 -14.03 -13.85
CA VAL A 253 -16.89 -12.86 -14.31
C VAL A 253 -17.24 -11.61 -13.51
N ASP A 254 -18.54 -11.28 -13.43
CA ASP A 254 -19.05 -10.08 -12.74
C ASP A 254 -19.68 -10.43 -11.38
N TRP A 255 -20.17 -11.66 -11.23
CA TRP A 255 -20.76 -12.18 -9.99
C TRP A 255 -20.64 -13.69 -9.92
N ASP A 256 -20.70 -14.29 -8.73
CA ASP A 256 -20.86 -15.73 -8.56
C ASP A 256 -21.74 -16.05 -7.35
N GLU A 257 -21.99 -17.34 -7.12
CA GLU A 257 -22.76 -17.84 -5.98
C GLU A 257 -21.96 -18.95 -5.30
N THR A 258 -21.51 -18.66 -4.08
CA THR A 258 -20.74 -19.57 -3.21
C THR A 258 -21.66 -20.23 -2.18
N GLU A 259 -21.10 -21.13 -1.36
CA GLU A 259 -21.84 -21.74 -0.24
C GLU A 259 -22.35 -20.70 0.76
N ASP A 260 -21.69 -19.54 0.85
CA ASP A 260 -22.01 -18.45 1.77
C ASP A 260 -22.96 -17.40 1.19
N GLY A 261 -23.28 -17.44 -0.11
CA GLY A 261 -24.22 -16.52 -0.76
C GLY A 261 -23.77 -15.98 -2.12
N ILE A 262 -24.42 -14.90 -2.55
CA ILE A 262 -24.10 -14.22 -3.82
C ILE A 262 -22.92 -13.29 -3.59
N VAL A 263 -21.94 -13.34 -4.49
CA VAL A 263 -20.75 -12.47 -4.46
C VAL A 263 -20.61 -11.68 -5.75
N GLU A 264 -20.11 -10.46 -5.65
CA GLU A 264 -19.71 -9.61 -6.77
C GLU A 264 -18.22 -9.79 -7.05
N LEU A 265 -17.86 -9.82 -8.33
CA LEU A 265 -16.49 -9.96 -8.81
C LEU A 265 -16.11 -8.69 -9.56
N SER A 266 -15.10 -7.97 -9.05
CA SER A 266 -14.60 -6.76 -9.68
C SER A 266 -13.14 -6.95 -10.13
N PRO A 267 -12.81 -6.77 -11.42
CA PRO A 267 -11.42 -6.93 -11.89
C PRO A 267 -10.45 -6.08 -11.08
N ARG A 268 -9.39 -6.71 -10.54
CA ARG A 268 -8.46 -6.05 -9.63
C ARG A 268 -7.05 -6.62 -9.80
N SER A 269 -6.05 -5.75 -9.75
CA SER A 269 -4.66 -6.19 -9.68
C SER A 269 -4.27 -6.58 -8.26
N PHE A 270 -3.28 -7.46 -8.12
CA PHE A 270 -2.68 -7.84 -6.84
C PHE A 270 -1.15 -7.87 -6.90
N VAL A 271 -0.57 -7.21 -7.90
CA VAL A 271 0.85 -7.36 -8.24
C VAL A 271 1.77 -6.84 -7.13
N THR A 272 1.43 -5.73 -6.47
CA THR A 272 2.24 -5.16 -5.38
C THR A 272 2.15 -6.05 -4.14
N ARG A 273 0.94 -6.53 -3.82
CA ARG A 273 0.70 -7.49 -2.74
C ARG A 273 1.52 -8.77 -2.95
N ASP A 274 1.35 -9.44 -4.08
CA ASP A 274 2.00 -10.71 -4.40
C ASP A 274 3.52 -10.54 -4.47
N LEU A 275 4.01 -9.44 -5.05
CA LEU A 275 5.44 -9.14 -5.07
C LEU A 275 6.01 -8.99 -3.66
N ALA A 276 5.33 -8.28 -2.76
CA ALA A 276 5.78 -8.14 -1.37
C ALA A 276 5.82 -9.51 -0.66
N LEU A 277 4.75 -10.30 -0.79
CA LEU A 277 4.67 -11.63 -0.18
C LEU A 277 5.75 -12.58 -0.70
N PHE A 278 5.88 -12.70 -2.03
CA PHE A 278 6.87 -13.60 -2.64
C PHE A 278 8.31 -13.15 -2.39
N THR A 279 8.56 -11.85 -2.33
CA THR A 279 9.88 -11.33 -1.93
C THR A 279 10.20 -11.76 -0.50
N TYR A 280 9.21 -11.69 0.40
CA TYR A 280 9.39 -12.14 1.77
C TYR A 280 9.58 -13.66 1.89
N MET A 281 8.78 -14.45 1.17
CA MET A 281 8.93 -15.91 1.11
C MET A 281 10.33 -16.31 0.64
N LYS A 282 10.81 -15.75 -0.47
CA LYS A 282 12.18 -15.99 -0.98
C LYS A 282 13.24 -15.66 0.06
N ARG A 283 13.11 -14.53 0.75
CA ARG A 283 14.04 -14.09 1.79
C ARG A 283 14.10 -15.06 2.97
N LYS A 284 12.97 -15.69 3.32
CA LYS A 284 12.88 -16.69 4.39
C LYS A 284 13.16 -18.12 3.91
N SER A 285 13.51 -18.30 2.64
CA SER A 285 13.59 -19.62 2.00
C SER A 285 12.31 -20.44 2.20
N PHE A 286 11.17 -19.74 2.26
CA PHE A 286 9.85 -20.35 2.37
C PHE A 286 9.39 -20.81 0.97
N PRO A 287 8.88 -22.05 0.83
CA PRO A 287 8.45 -22.57 -0.46
C PRO A 287 7.28 -21.73 -1.00
N ILE A 288 7.39 -21.29 -2.25
CA ILE A 288 6.32 -20.54 -2.91
C ILE A 288 5.18 -21.53 -3.19
N PRO A 289 3.96 -21.30 -2.68
CA PRO A 289 2.84 -22.21 -2.91
C PRO A 289 2.39 -22.20 -4.36
N ASP A 290 2.09 -23.37 -4.92
CA ASP A 290 1.48 -23.50 -6.25
C ASP A 290 -0.01 -23.08 -6.23
N ASP A 291 -0.67 -23.23 -5.08
CA ASP A 291 -2.05 -22.79 -4.83
C ASP A 291 -2.08 -21.77 -3.69
N LEU A 292 -2.13 -20.49 -4.06
CA LEU A 292 -2.21 -19.38 -3.12
C LEU A 292 -3.51 -19.40 -2.29
N GLU A 293 -4.64 -19.82 -2.88
CA GLU A 293 -5.91 -19.87 -2.15
C GLU A 293 -5.82 -20.90 -1.01
N ARG A 294 -5.25 -22.07 -1.31
CA ARG A 294 -4.98 -23.09 -0.31
C ARG A 294 -4.00 -22.62 0.76
N PHE A 295 -2.95 -21.90 0.39
CA PHE A 295 -2.04 -21.31 1.36
C PHE A 295 -2.76 -20.35 2.33
N TYR A 296 -3.61 -19.45 1.82
CA TYR A 296 -4.36 -18.54 2.68
C TYR A 296 -5.33 -19.25 3.62
N ARG A 297 -6.06 -20.25 3.11
CA ARG A 297 -6.99 -21.03 3.95
C ARG A 297 -6.25 -21.85 5.00
N ASP A 298 -5.28 -22.66 4.58
CA ASP A 298 -4.68 -23.71 5.42
C ASP A 298 -3.58 -23.16 6.35
N GLN A 299 -2.84 -22.13 5.93
CA GLN A 299 -1.69 -21.59 6.69
C GLN A 299 -1.96 -20.22 7.31
N VAL A 300 -2.74 -19.36 6.65
CA VAL A 300 -3.05 -18.00 7.13
C VAL A 300 -4.34 -18.01 7.98
N GLY A 301 -5.21 -19.00 7.79
CA GLY A 301 -6.51 -19.06 8.46
C GLY A 301 -7.52 -18.06 7.91
N LEU A 302 -7.36 -17.67 6.64
CA LEU A 302 -8.27 -16.76 5.94
C LEU A 302 -8.87 -17.48 4.74
N ASP A 303 -10.19 -17.56 4.68
CA ASP A 303 -10.88 -18.10 3.51
C ASP A 303 -10.92 -17.04 2.39
N PRO A 304 -10.25 -17.26 1.25
CA PRO A 304 -10.31 -16.36 0.10
C PRO A 304 -11.69 -16.26 -0.55
N ARG A 305 -12.63 -17.14 -0.21
CA ARG A 305 -13.97 -17.19 -0.80
C ARG A 305 -15.10 -16.88 0.19
N GLY A 306 -14.77 -16.73 1.48
CA GLY A 306 -15.76 -16.40 2.50
C GLY A 306 -16.23 -14.95 2.42
N ALA A 307 -17.38 -14.65 3.02
CA ALA A 307 -18.03 -13.33 2.98
C ALA A 307 -17.16 -12.14 3.46
N GLN A 308 -16.12 -12.39 4.27
CA GLN A 308 -15.19 -11.34 4.74
C GLN A 308 -13.89 -11.26 3.93
N SER A 309 -13.78 -12.05 2.85
CA SER A 309 -12.61 -12.16 2.02
C SER A 309 -12.32 -10.87 1.24
N ARG A 310 -11.08 -10.40 1.30
CA ARG A 310 -10.55 -9.29 0.48
C ARG A 310 -9.47 -9.81 -0.48
N PHE A 311 -9.64 -11.04 -0.96
CA PHE A 311 -8.63 -11.82 -1.67
C PHE A 311 -8.72 -11.74 -3.21
N PRO A 312 -7.63 -12.09 -3.91
CA PRO A 312 -7.66 -12.39 -5.34
C PRO A 312 -8.49 -13.64 -5.59
N HIS A 313 -9.54 -13.51 -6.38
CA HIS A 313 -10.13 -14.62 -7.09
C HIS A 313 -9.30 -14.87 -8.34
N ARG A 314 -8.71 -16.06 -8.49
CA ARG A 314 -8.14 -16.50 -9.77
C ARG A 314 -9.01 -17.61 -10.33
N GLN A 315 -9.65 -17.35 -11.47
CA GLN A 315 -10.37 -18.43 -12.18
C GLN A 315 -9.38 -19.57 -12.47
N ARG A 316 -9.67 -20.77 -11.95
CA ARG A 316 -8.90 -21.98 -12.31
C ARG A 316 -9.01 -22.20 -13.82
N PRO A 317 -7.91 -22.38 -14.56
CA PRO A 317 -8.00 -22.87 -15.92
C PRO A 317 -8.43 -24.34 -15.85
N GLY A 318 -9.74 -24.61 -16.01
CA GLY A 318 -10.22 -25.99 -16.07
C GLY A 318 -11.69 -26.28 -15.77
N SER A 319 -12.51 -25.35 -15.26
CA SER A 319 -13.94 -25.63 -15.05
C SER A 319 -14.77 -25.40 -16.33
N ARG A 320 -14.40 -26.05 -17.44
CA ARG A 320 -15.38 -26.34 -18.49
C ARG A 320 -16.24 -27.48 -17.97
N GLY A 321 -17.54 -27.23 -17.84
CA GLY A 321 -18.51 -28.11 -17.19
C GLY A 321 -18.40 -29.57 -17.64
N SER A 322 -17.95 -30.42 -16.73
CA SER A 322 -18.18 -31.85 -16.77
C SER A 322 -19.63 -32.09 -16.35
N ARG A 323 -20.53 -32.21 -17.34
CA ARG A 323 -21.85 -32.80 -17.13
C ARG A 323 -21.67 -34.25 -16.70
N PRO A 324 -22.21 -34.72 -15.56
CA PRO A 324 -22.28 -36.14 -15.28
C PRO A 324 -23.30 -36.78 -16.23
N GLY A 325 -22.87 -37.85 -16.90
CA GLY A 325 -23.69 -38.62 -17.83
C GLY A 325 -24.92 -39.22 -17.14
N SER A 326 -26.08 -39.08 -17.79
CA SER A 326 -27.31 -39.76 -17.42
C SER A 326 -27.24 -41.23 -17.85
N GLY A 327 -26.87 -42.11 -16.92
CA GLY A 327 -27.01 -43.56 -17.03
C GLY A 327 -28.27 -44.04 -16.29
N GLU A 328 -29.19 -44.60 -17.06
CA GLU A 328 -30.26 -45.58 -16.76
C GLU A 328 -30.73 -45.87 -15.33
N GLY A 329 -32.06 -45.84 -15.13
CA GLY A 329 -32.71 -46.28 -13.88
C GLY A 329 -34.23 -46.38 -13.89
N ARG A 330 -34.77 -47.20 -14.79
CA ARG A 330 -36.08 -47.89 -14.78
C ARG A 330 -36.96 -47.86 -13.50
N ARG A 331 -38.28 -47.64 -13.72
CA ARG A 331 -39.49 -48.39 -13.26
C ARG A 331 -40.49 -47.76 -12.24
N ARG A 332 -41.73 -47.62 -12.76
CA ARG A 332 -43.05 -48.15 -12.31
C ARG A 332 -43.77 -47.56 -11.07
N GLY A 333 -45.10 -47.42 -11.26
CA GLY A 333 -46.15 -47.61 -10.24
C GLY A 333 -46.90 -46.32 -9.88
N VAL A 334 -48.00 -45.98 -10.55
CA VAL A 334 -49.39 -46.31 -10.15
C VAL A 334 -49.75 -45.80 -8.75
N CYS A 335 -50.58 -44.76 -8.69
CA CYS A 335 -51.65 -44.69 -7.71
C CYS A 335 -52.80 -43.83 -8.27
N ALA A 336 -53.89 -44.51 -8.62
CA ALA A 336 -55.21 -43.90 -8.75
C ALA A 336 -55.73 -43.54 -7.34
N GLU A 337 -56.54 -42.49 -7.20
CA GLU A 337 -58.00 -42.64 -7.14
C GLU A 337 -58.70 -41.48 -6.38
N ARG A 338 -59.67 -40.87 -7.09
CA ARG A 338 -60.97 -40.30 -6.67
C ARG A 338 -61.12 -39.22 -5.57
N SER A 339 -61.75 -38.15 -6.07
CA SER A 339 -63.08 -37.63 -5.70
C SER A 339 -63.18 -36.41 -4.78
N ARG A 340 -63.81 -35.35 -5.30
CA ARG A 340 -65.16 -34.84 -4.94
C ARG A 340 -65.36 -33.50 -5.68
N ARG A 341 -66.18 -33.48 -6.73
CA ARG A 341 -67.59 -33.01 -6.75
C ARG A 341 -67.79 -31.51 -6.44
N ARG A 342 -68.24 -30.82 -7.51
CA ARG A 342 -69.37 -29.87 -7.61
C ARG A 342 -69.22 -28.45 -7.04
N GLY A 343 -69.43 -27.48 -7.93
CA GLY A 343 -70.44 -26.44 -7.69
C GLY A 343 -70.22 -25.10 -8.39
N ARG A 344 -70.90 -24.91 -9.53
CA ARG A 344 -71.59 -23.68 -10.04
C ARG A 344 -70.94 -22.32 -9.71
N ARG A 345 -70.59 -21.51 -10.71
CA ARG A 345 -71.48 -20.80 -11.64
C ARG A 345 -70.71 -20.37 -12.88
#